data_AF-A0A5N9BP13-F1
#
_entry.id   AF-A0A5N9BP13-F1
#
_cell.length_a   1.000
_cell.length_b   1.000
_cell.length_c   1.000
_cell.angle_alpha   90.00
_cell.angle_beta   90.00
_cell.angle_gamma   90.00
#
_symmetry.space_group_name_H-M   'P 1'
#
loop_
_entity.id
_entity.type
_entity.pdbx_description
1 polymer ?
#
loop_
_entity_poly.entity_id
_entity_poly.type
_entity_poly.pdbx_seq_one_letter_code
_entity_poly.pdbx_strand_id
1 'polypeptide(L)'
;MAHGGFLRQHSDDPELASHIMHDYTQADLDDQTRGMLDFAVKLTKNPAGSTKADLEKLRSLGLDEQQVLSTVMITCLFNFMTRLADGLGVEIQENRFEAAKRWMSDDVQAISWLMDHKET
;
A
#
# COMPACT_ATOMS: atom_id res chain seq x y z
N MET A 1 -4.33 7.58 -8.29
CA MET A 1 -3.30 6.55 -8.60
C MET A 1 -1.90 7.07 -8.20
N ALA A 2 -1.65 7.30 -6.89
CA ALA A 2 -0.39 7.90 -6.42
C ALA A 2 0.64 6.84 -5.95
N HIS A 3 0.19 5.79 -5.27
CA HIS A 3 1.05 4.78 -4.65
C HIS A 3 1.55 3.70 -5.64
N GLY A 4 0.82 3.44 -6.73
CA GLY A 4 1.28 2.52 -7.78
C GLY A 4 2.55 3.00 -8.49
N GLY A 5 2.76 4.31 -8.58
CA GLY A 5 4.01 4.90 -9.09
C GLY A 5 5.20 4.61 -8.17
N PHE A 6 5.02 4.78 -6.85
CA PHE A 6 6.03 4.42 -5.86
C PHE A 6 6.35 2.93 -5.90
N LEU A 7 5.34 2.06 -5.95
CA LEU A 7 5.57 0.63 -6.05
C LEU A 7 6.41 0.29 -7.28
N ARG A 8 6.07 0.86 -8.45
CA ARG A 8 6.83 0.66 -9.70
C ARG A 8 8.27 1.14 -9.61
N GLN A 9 8.51 2.25 -8.91
CA GLN A 9 9.85 2.82 -8.72
C GLN A 9 10.72 1.96 -7.79
N HIS A 10 10.12 1.24 -6.85
CA HIS A 10 10.88 0.52 -5.81
C HIS A 10 10.85 -1.01 -5.94
N SER A 11 10.00 -1.59 -6.79
CA SER A 11 9.85 -3.03 -6.92
C SER A 11 10.94 -3.75 -7.73
N ASP A 12 11.73 -3.03 -8.54
CA ASP A 12 12.56 -3.62 -9.61
C ASP A 12 11.79 -4.53 -10.59
N ASP A 13 10.47 -4.49 -10.52
CA ASP A 13 9.55 -5.31 -11.32
C ASP A 13 8.42 -4.41 -11.84
N PRO A 14 8.47 -4.00 -13.11
CA PRO A 14 7.45 -3.14 -13.72
C PRO A 14 6.11 -3.85 -13.92
N GLU A 15 6.10 -5.19 -14.00
CA GLU A 15 4.88 -6.00 -14.15
C GLU A 15 4.18 -6.19 -12.81
N LEU A 16 4.93 -6.36 -11.71
CA LEU A 16 4.39 -6.46 -10.36
C LEU A 16 3.45 -5.29 -10.04
N ALA A 17 3.89 -4.05 -10.27
CA ALA A 17 3.07 -2.89 -10.01
C ALA A 17 1.76 -2.91 -10.83
N SER A 18 1.82 -3.41 -12.08
CA SER A 18 0.63 -3.57 -12.92
C SER A 18 -0.33 -4.61 -12.35
N HIS A 19 0.17 -5.78 -11.96
CA HIS A 19 -0.63 -6.82 -11.33
C HIS A 19 -1.24 -6.32 -10.02
N ILE A 20 -0.46 -5.75 -9.10
CA ILE A 20 -0.99 -5.22 -7.83
C ILE A 20 -2.09 -4.18 -8.03
N MET A 21 -2.00 -3.33 -9.05
CA MET A 21 -3.01 -2.30 -9.32
C MET A 21 -4.33 -2.84 -9.88
N HIS A 22 -4.30 -3.95 -10.62
CA HIS A 22 -5.48 -4.47 -11.34
C HIS A 22 -6.00 -5.79 -10.77
N ASP A 23 -5.11 -6.75 -10.57
CA ASP A 23 -5.38 -8.06 -9.98
C ASP A 23 -4.09 -8.65 -9.38
N TYR A 24 -3.89 -8.43 -8.08
CA TYR A 24 -2.70 -8.91 -7.37
C TYR A 24 -2.58 -10.44 -7.39
N THR A 25 -3.65 -11.18 -7.71
CA THR A 25 -3.59 -12.64 -7.73
C THR A 25 -2.74 -13.19 -8.86
N GLN A 26 -2.52 -12.39 -9.92
CA GLN A 26 -1.66 -12.69 -11.07
C GLN A 26 -0.17 -12.40 -10.81
N ALA A 27 0.18 -11.75 -9.69
CA ALA A 27 1.56 -11.49 -9.34
C ALA A 27 2.23 -12.74 -8.75
N ASP A 28 3.52 -12.94 -9.08
CA ASP A 28 4.38 -13.89 -8.38
C ASP A 28 4.73 -13.30 -7.00
N LEU A 29 4.08 -13.82 -5.97
CA LEU A 29 4.17 -13.31 -4.59
C LEU A 29 4.46 -14.46 -3.66
N ASP A 30 5.33 -14.23 -2.68
CA ASP A 30 5.47 -15.14 -1.56
C ASP A 30 4.15 -15.27 -0.76
N ASP A 31 4.06 -16.36 -0.01
CA ASP A 31 2.85 -16.71 0.75
C ASP A 31 2.47 -15.63 1.78
N GLN A 32 3.46 -14.95 2.35
CA GLN A 32 3.24 -13.87 3.32
C GLN A 32 2.59 -12.65 2.67
N THR A 33 3.16 -12.20 1.56
CA THR A 33 2.69 -11.03 0.80
C THR A 33 1.32 -11.28 0.22
N ARG A 34 1.09 -12.46 -0.37
CA ARG A 34 -0.25 -12.85 -0.83
C ARG A 34 -1.24 -12.89 0.33
N GLY A 35 -0.87 -13.45 1.48
CA GLY A 35 -1.72 -13.49 2.67
C GLY A 35 -2.10 -12.10 3.20
N MET A 36 -1.16 -11.16 3.23
CA MET A 36 -1.43 -9.77 3.60
C MET A 36 -2.44 -9.11 2.64
N LEU A 37 -2.29 -9.32 1.34
CA LEU A 37 -3.19 -8.76 0.33
C LEU A 37 -4.59 -9.40 0.36
N ASP A 38 -4.68 -10.72 0.54
CA ASP A 38 -5.94 -11.44 0.77
C ASP A 38 -6.71 -10.80 1.92
N PHE A 39 -6.03 -10.60 3.05
CA PHE A 39 -6.60 -9.99 4.24
C PHE A 39 -7.02 -8.54 3.99
N ALA A 40 -6.15 -7.73 3.37
CA ALA A 40 -6.43 -6.33 3.07
C ALA A 40 -7.67 -6.17 2.15
N VAL A 41 -7.82 -7.04 1.16
CA VAL A 41 -8.98 -7.08 0.26
C VAL A 41 -10.24 -7.47 1.02
N LYS A 42 -10.18 -8.51 1.87
CA LYS A 42 -11.32 -8.90 2.71
C LYS A 42 -11.75 -7.78 3.63
N LEU A 43 -10.82 -7.16 4.37
CA LEU A 43 -11.11 -6.10 5.32
C LEU A 43 -11.68 -4.86 4.62
N THR A 44 -11.22 -4.55 3.41
CA THR A 44 -11.75 -3.45 2.58
C THR A 44 -13.17 -3.71 2.10
N LYS A 45 -13.47 -4.92 1.61
CA LYS A 45 -14.77 -5.25 0.97
C LYS A 45 -15.84 -5.73 1.94
N ASN A 46 -15.44 -6.42 3.00
CA ASN A 46 -16.34 -7.01 4.00
C ASN A 46 -15.72 -6.93 5.41
N PRO A 47 -15.57 -5.72 5.98
CA PRO A 47 -14.95 -5.54 7.29
C PRO A 47 -15.71 -6.28 8.40
N ALA A 48 -17.04 -6.28 8.36
CA ALA A 48 -17.89 -6.96 9.36
C ALA A 48 -17.72 -8.49 9.36
N GLY A 49 -17.27 -9.07 8.25
CA GLY A 49 -16.95 -10.50 8.15
C GLY A 49 -15.53 -10.87 8.55
N SER A 50 -14.73 -9.91 9.05
CA SER A 50 -13.38 -10.19 9.56
C SER A 50 -13.46 -10.82 10.94
N THR A 51 -12.70 -11.89 11.14
CA THR A 51 -12.76 -12.75 12.32
C THR A 51 -11.35 -12.99 12.88
N LYS A 52 -11.28 -13.59 14.08
CA LYS A 52 -10.00 -14.01 14.66
C LYS A 52 -9.25 -14.99 13.74
N ALA A 53 -9.95 -15.85 13.02
CA ALA A 53 -9.33 -16.84 12.12
C ALA A 53 -8.54 -16.19 10.98
N ASP A 54 -8.94 -14.99 10.53
CA ASP A 54 -8.20 -14.25 9.50
C ASP A 54 -6.83 -13.78 10.02
N LEU A 55 -6.77 -13.36 11.29
CA LEU A 55 -5.51 -13.00 11.94
C LEU A 55 -4.63 -14.22 12.22
N GLU A 56 -5.24 -15.35 12.61
CA GLU A 56 -4.50 -16.61 12.76
C GLU A 56 -3.91 -17.10 11.44
N LYS A 57 -4.62 -16.90 10.30
CA LYS A 57 -4.07 -17.21 8.98
C LYS A 57 -2.78 -16.41 8.74
N LEU A 58 -2.76 -15.12 9.00
CA LEU A 58 -1.55 -14.29 8.86
C LEU A 58 -0.40 -14.82 9.74
N ARG A 59 -0.67 -15.15 11.01
CA ARG A 59 0.34 -15.74 11.90
C ARG A 59 0.87 -17.08 11.40
N SER A 60 -0.01 -17.92 10.85
CA SER A 60 0.37 -19.24 10.31
C SER A 60 1.30 -19.14 9.10
N LEU A 61 1.30 -18.00 8.41
CA LEU A 61 2.22 -17.68 7.31
C LEU A 61 3.57 -17.16 7.83
N GLY A 62 3.76 -17.06 9.15
CA GLY A 62 4.99 -16.61 9.79
C GLY A 62 5.06 -15.11 10.05
N LEU A 63 3.95 -14.37 9.95
CA LEU A 63 3.92 -12.97 10.34
C LEU A 63 3.92 -12.84 11.87
N ASP A 64 4.75 -11.94 12.39
CA ASP A 64 4.72 -11.55 13.80
C ASP A 64 3.56 -10.57 14.11
N GLU A 65 3.32 -10.31 15.40
CA GLU A 65 2.22 -9.41 15.81
C GLU A 65 2.37 -7.98 15.28
N GLN A 66 3.61 -7.50 15.11
CA GLN A 66 3.85 -6.14 14.60
C GLN A 66 3.49 -6.06 13.12
N GLN A 67 3.82 -7.08 12.35
CA GLN A 67 3.46 -7.22 10.93
C GLN A 67 1.95 -7.38 10.74
N VAL A 68 1.30 -8.20 11.58
CA VAL A 68 -0.17 -8.35 11.58
C VAL A 68 -0.84 -7.00 11.90
N LEU A 69 -0.40 -6.32 12.96
CA LEU A 69 -0.91 -5.01 13.34
C LEU A 69 -0.72 -3.98 12.21
N SER A 70 0.47 -3.95 11.62
CA SER A 70 0.80 -3.04 10.51
C SER A 70 -0.10 -3.29 9.30
N THR A 71 -0.35 -4.56 8.95
CA THR A 71 -1.26 -4.94 7.86
C THR A 71 -2.67 -4.40 8.10
N VAL A 72 -3.21 -4.57 9.31
CA VAL A 72 -4.53 -4.04 9.69
C VAL A 72 -4.54 -2.51 9.65
N MET A 73 -3.57 -1.85 10.28
CA MET A 73 -3.52 -0.39 10.38
C MET A 73 -3.38 0.29 9.02
N ILE A 74 -2.48 -0.18 8.17
CA ILE A 74 -2.27 0.37 6.82
C ILE A 74 -3.56 0.20 6.01
N THR A 75 -4.18 -0.98 6.03
CA THR A 75 -5.44 -1.24 5.33
C THR A 75 -6.56 -0.28 5.80
N CYS A 76 -6.70 -0.10 7.12
CA CYS A 76 -7.70 0.81 7.69
C CYS A 76 -7.44 2.27 7.34
N LEU A 77 -6.18 2.71 7.41
CA LEU A 77 -5.78 4.09 7.11
C LEU A 77 -6.10 4.43 5.65
N PHE A 78 -5.74 3.56 4.71
CA PHE A 78 -6.07 3.78 3.30
C PHE A 78 -7.57 3.74 3.03
N ASN A 79 -8.31 2.84 3.69
CA ASN A 79 -9.77 2.84 3.61
C ASN A 79 -10.41 4.15 4.09
N PHE A 80 -9.88 4.76 5.16
CA PHE A 80 -10.31 6.07 5.64
C PHE A 80 -9.94 7.18 4.64
N MET A 81 -8.67 7.24 4.21
CA MET A 81 -8.18 8.28 3.30
C MET A 81 -8.88 8.25 1.94
N THR A 82 -9.14 7.08 1.37
CA THR A 82 -9.90 6.93 0.13
C THR A 82 -11.31 7.50 0.29
N ARG A 83 -12.02 7.16 1.36
CA ARG A 83 -13.38 7.69 1.61
C ARG A 83 -13.39 9.20 1.86
N LEU A 84 -12.36 9.72 2.53
CA LEU A 84 -12.21 11.15 2.74
C LEU A 84 -11.98 11.88 1.42
N ALA A 85 -11.07 11.38 0.59
CA ALA A 85 -10.76 11.95 -0.72
C ALA A 85 -11.98 11.90 -1.65
N ASP A 86 -12.61 10.74 -1.77
CA ASP A 86 -13.79 10.54 -2.63
C ASP A 86 -14.98 11.37 -2.15
N GLY A 87 -15.24 11.39 -0.83
CA GLY A 87 -16.36 12.12 -0.24
C GLY A 87 -16.23 13.64 -0.34
N LEU A 88 -15.01 14.16 -0.42
CA LEU A 88 -14.73 15.60 -0.59
C LEU A 88 -14.44 15.99 -2.05
N GLY A 89 -14.37 15.03 -2.98
CA GLY A 89 -14.03 15.30 -4.38
C GLY A 89 -12.59 15.78 -4.58
N VAL A 90 -11.63 15.22 -3.83
CA VAL A 90 -10.22 15.60 -3.93
C VAL A 90 -9.65 15.18 -5.29
N GLU A 91 -9.14 16.15 -6.05
CA GLU A 91 -8.47 15.92 -7.32
C GLU A 91 -6.95 15.81 -7.15
N ILE A 92 -6.32 14.89 -7.90
CA ILE A 92 -4.86 14.75 -7.92
C ILE A 92 -4.29 15.73 -8.95
N GLN A 93 -3.54 16.73 -8.48
CA GLN A 93 -2.87 17.69 -9.35
C GLN A 93 -1.70 17.06 -10.10
N GLU A 94 -1.42 17.55 -11.32
CA GLU A 94 -0.28 17.10 -12.14
C GLU A 94 1.06 17.30 -11.42
N ASN A 95 1.20 18.39 -10.66
CA ASN A 95 2.41 18.75 -9.91
C ASN A 95 2.48 18.14 -8.49
N ARG A 96 1.72 17.08 -8.19
CA ARG A 96 1.60 16.50 -6.84
C ARG A 96 2.93 16.21 -6.13
N PHE A 97 3.97 15.83 -6.86
CA PHE A 97 5.29 15.56 -6.29
C PHE A 97 5.97 16.83 -5.81
N GLU A 98 5.97 17.90 -6.62
CA GLU A 98 6.51 19.20 -6.21
C GLU A 98 5.69 19.82 -5.07
N ALA A 99 4.36 19.64 -5.10
CA ALA A 99 3.52 19.99 -3.98
C ALA A 99 3.90 19.22 -2.71
N ALA A 100 4.16 17.91 -2.79
CA ALA A 100 4.58 17.10 -1.64
C ALA A 100 5.95 17.53 -1.11
N LYS A 101 6.94 17.81 -1.97
CA LYS A 101 8.28 18.30 -1.56
C LYS A 101 8.18 19.58 -0.73
N ARG A 102 7.29 20.51 -1.10
CA ARG A 102 7.07 21.76 -0.35
C ARG A 102 6.62 21.54 1.10
N TRP A 103 6.00 20.40 1.41
CA TRP A 103 5.55 20.05 2.76
C TRP A 103 6.61 19.27 3.57
N MET A 104 7.73 18.90 2.97
CA MET A 104 8.81 18.13 3.60
C MET A 104 9.90 19.07 4.11
N SER A 105 10.50 18.74 5.27
CA SER A 105 11.72 19.41 5.74
C SER A 105 12.92 19.06 4.85
N ASP A 106 13.97 19.88 4.89
CA ASP A 106 15.20 19.65 4.15
C ASP A 106 15.81 18.26 4.47
N ASP A 107 15.75 17.83 5.74
CA ASP A 107 16.22 16.51 6.18
C ASP A 107 15.47 15.36 5.50
N VAL A 108 14.15 15.51 5.30
CA VAL A 108 13.33 14.50 4.60
C VAL A 108 13.60 14.53 3.10
N GLN A 109 13.82 15.72 2.54
CA GLN A 109 14.18 15.88 1.13
C GLN A 109 15.59 15.32 0.82
N ALA A 110 16.45 15.15 1.82
CA ALA A 110 17.76 14.53 1.66
C ALA A 110 17.72 12.98 1.64
N ILE A 111 16.56 12.36 1.89
CA ILE A 111 16.42 10.90 1.90
C ILE A 111 16.35 10.39 0.45
N SER A 112 17.47 9.88 -0.06
CA SER A 112 17.62 9.45 -1.46
C SER A 112 16.59 8.41 -1.89
N TRP A 113 16.35 7.37 -1.07
CA TRP A 113 15.38 6.33 -1.43
C TRP A 113 13.93 6.84 -1.53
N LEU A 114 13.61 7.97 -0.91
CA LEU A 114 12.27 8.57 -0.93
C LEU A 114 12.11 9.58 -2.08
N MET A 115 13.20 10.27 -2.42
CA MET A 115 13.17 11.47 -3.25
C MET A 115 13.66 11.21 -4.68
N ASP A 116 14.56 10.25 -4.87
CA ASP A 116 15.19 9.98 -6.15
C ASP A 116 14.44 8.90 -6.92
N HIS A 117 14.25 9.13 -8.22
CA HIS A 117 13.74 8.09 -9.13
C HIS A 117 14.81 7.01 -9.29
N LYS A 118 14.41 5.74 -9.16
CA LYS A 118 15.32 4.62 -9.42
C LYS A 118 15.69 4.66 -10.91
N GLU A 119 16.98 4.80 -11.22
CA GLU A 119 17.47 4.79 -12.61
C GLU A 119 17.09 3.45 -13.27
N THR A 120 16.50 3.54 -14.46
CA THR A 120 16.05 2.39 -15.28
C THR A 120 17.20 1.69 -15.98
#